data_AF-A0A2D7A7X3-F1
#
_entry.id   AF-A0A2D7A7X3-F1
#
_cell.length_a   1.000
_cell.length_b   1.000
_cell.length_c   1.000
_cell.angle_alpha   90.00
_cell.angle_beta   90.00
_cell.angle_gamma   90.00
#
_symmetry.space_group_name_H-M   'P 1'
#
loop_
_entity.id
_entity.type
_entity.pdbx_description
1 polymer ?
#
loop_
_entity_poly.entity_id
_entity_poly.type
_entity_poly.pdbx_seq_one_letter_code
_entity_poly.pdbx_strand_id
1 'polypeptide(L)'
;MKRFSRTPSRSFNLENAGSAQPYRRDNMSIELKLRILSAIILVPPVIAAIHFGAPYFEVMVCIGGAILIYEICSVSSGQLSWSIPAIIYVLVALLALLFLHSQNQYGAVTLYCLFVLVWTSDTVAYFFGRAIGGPKLAPRLSPNKTWSGFFGAVIGAALVGIAIAYYNNFNYFTCFLVSACLGAISQCGDLIESFYKRQFDKKDMSNLIPGHGGLSDRVDGLLAVASVYGLAQFFSGGTLSTW
;
A
#
# COMPACT_ATOMS: atom_id res chain seq x y z
N MET A 1 15.37 17.82 66.74
CA MET A 1 15.58 18.87 65.70
C MET A 1 16.38 18.27 64.54
N LYS A 2 15.73 17.88 63.44
CA LYS A 2 16.38 17.42 62.20
C LYS A 2 16.03 18.43 61.10
N ARG A 3 17.05 19.10 60.53
CA ARG A 3 16.93 20.05 59.43
C ARG A 3 16.62 19.30 58.12
N PHE A 4 15.49 19.61 57.50
CA PHE A 4 15.20 19.25 56.12
C PHE A 4 16.02 20.13 55.18
N SER A 5 16.91 19.53 54.40
CA SER A 5 17.60 20.16 53.26
C SER A 5 16.62 20.29 52.09
N ARG A 6 16.44 21.53 51.62
CA ARG A 6 15.67 21.85 50.40
C ARG A 6 16.48 21.43 49.17
N THR A 7 15.88 20.63 48.30
CA THR A 7 16.36 20.38 46.94
C THR A 7 16.23 21.66 46.08
N PRO A 8 17.17 21.96 45.17
CA PRO A 8 17.04 23.11 44.29
C PRO A 8 16.07 22.79 43.15
N SER A 9 15.09 23.67 42.96
CA SER A 9 14.17 23.68 41.83
C SER A 9 14.93 23.85 40.51
N ARG A 10 14.93 22.82 39.66
CA ARG A 10 15.33 22.94 38.26
C ARG A 10 14.28 23.79 37.54
N SER A 11 14.61 25.05 37.29
CA SER A 11 13.94 25.89 36.31
C SER A 11 14.09 25.24 34.94
N PHE A 12 12.98 24.76 34.38
CA PHE A 12 12.91 24.21 33.03
C PHE A 12 13.05 25.38 32.05
N ASN A 13 14.26 25.59 31.53
CA ASN A 13 14.55 26.59 30.50
C ASN A 13 13.70 26.28 29.26
N LEU A 14 12.72 27.15 28.97
CA LEU A 14 11.89 27.12 27.78
C LEU A 14 12.59 27.66 26.52
N GLU A 15 13.89 27.99 26.60
CA GLU A 15 14.67 28.58 25.50
C GLU A 15 15.23 27.56 24.49
N ASN A 16 15.04 26.25 24.70
CA ASN A 16 15.43 25.20 23.75
C ASN A 16 14.24 24.50 23.09
N ALA A 17 13.10 25.19 22.93
CA ALA A 17 12.09 24.79 21.96
C ALA A 17 12.62 25.09 20.55
N GLY A 18 13.46 24.18 20.04
CA GLY A 18 14.05 24.23 18.72
C GLY A 18 13.01 24.64 17.68
N SER A 19 13.34 25.72 16.98
CA SER A 19 12.66 26.21 15.79
C SER A 19 12.26 25.04 14.88
N ALA A 20 10.96 24.77 14.74
CA ALA A 20 10.46 23.99 13.63
C ALA A 20 10.88 24.74 12.35
N GLN A 21 11.96 24.28 11.70
CA GLN A 21 12.41 24.88 10.46
C GLN A 21 11.26 24.85 9.45
N PRO A 22 10.95 25.96 8.76
CA PRO A 22 9.90 25.97 7.77
C PRO A 22 10.27 24.99 6.65
N TYR A 23 9.47 23.94 6.49
CA TYR A 23 9.62 22.96 5.41
C TYR A 23 9.61 23.68 4.06
N ARG A 24 10.79 23.81 3.45
CA ARG A 24 11.07 24.67 2.29
C ARG A 24 10.39 24.09 1.05
N ARG A 25 9.63 24.90 0.29
CA ARG A 25 8.94 24.52 -0.97
C ARG A 25 9.85 23.77 -1.96
N ASP A 26 11.13 24.07 -1.93
CA ASP A 26 12.18 23.51 -2.76
C ASP A 26 12.27 21.98 -2.60
N ASN A 27 12.17 21.48 -1.36
CA ASN A 27 12.19 20.05 -1.04
C ASN A 27 10.97 19.30 -1.58
N MET A 28 9.81 19.95 -1.60
CA MET A 28 8.56 19.35 -2.13
C MET A 28 8.66 19.08 -3.63
N SER A 29 9.31 19.99 -4.38
CA SER A 29 9.52 19.81 -5.81
C SER A 29 10.56 18.71 -6.11
N ILE A 30 11.58 18.58 -5.27
CA ILE A 30 12.62 17.55 -5.39
C ILE A 30 12.04 16.18 -5.05
N GLU A 31 11.30 16.06 -3.95
CA GLU A 31 10.61 14.82 -3.60
C GLU A 31 9.67 14.39 -4.72
N LEU A 32 8.81 15.29 -5.22
CA LEU A 32 7.90 14.98 -6.34
C LEU A 32 8.63 14.51 -7.60
N LYS A 33 9.76 15.15 -7.96
CA LYS A 33 10.58 14.71 -9.10
C LYS A 33 11.17 13.33 -8.88
N LEU A 34 11.70 13.05 -7.68
CA LEU A 34 12.22 11.72 -7.32
C LEU A 34 11.12 10.66 -7.39
N ARG A 35 9.90 11.00 -6.94
CA ARG A 35 8.72 10.12 -6.99
C ARG A 35 8.34 9.71 -8.41
N ILE A 36 8.30 10.68 -9.32
CA ILE A 36 7.96 10.44 -10.72
C ILE A 36 9.09 9.65 -11.40
N LEU A 37 10.35 10.00 -11.11
CA LEU A 37 11.50 9.31 -11.68
C LEU A 37 11.58 7.84 -11.25
N SER A 38 11.37 7.54 -9.97
CA SER A 38 11.34 6.16 -9.49
C SER A 38 10.22 5.35 -10.13
N ALA A 39 9.04 5.93 -10.30
CA ALA A 39 7.92 5.26 -10.97
C ALA A 39 8.23 4.97 -12.46
N ILE A 40 8.78 5.94 -13.19
CA ILE A 40 9.16 5.77 -14.59
C ILE A 40 10.22 4.67 -14.76
N ILE A 41 11.12 4.51 -13.79
CA ILE A 41 12.17 3.48 -13.84
C ILE A 41 11.61 2.10 -13.46
N LEU A 42 10.73 2.03 -12.45
CA LEU A 42 10.25 0.75 -11.91
C LEU A 42 9.08 0.14 -12.68
N VAL A 43 8.20 0.95 -13.26
CA VAL A 43 6.99 0.45 -13.94
C VAL A 43 7.30 -0.37 -15.21
N PRO A 44 8.19 0.07 -16.13
CA PRO A 44 8.45 -0.70 -17.35
C PRO A 44 9.02 -2.10 -17.10
N PRO A 45 9.99 -2.32 -16.18
CA PRO A 45 10.42 -3.67 -15.81
C PRO A 45 9.30 -4.54 -15.25
N VAL A 46 8.39 -3.98 -14.43
CA VAL A 46 7.24 -4.72 -13.89
C VAL A 46 6.30 -5.16 -15.00
N ILE A 47 5.95 -4.25 -15.93
CA ILE A 47 5.10 -4.57 -17.08
C ILE A 47 5.78 -5.61 -17.97
N ALA A 48 7.08 -5.46 -18.25
CA ALA A 48 7.83 -6.42 -19.04
C ALA A 48 7.85 -7.80 -18.37
N ALA A 49 8.09 -7.87 -17.06
CA ALA A 49 8.09 -9.14 -16.32
C ALA A 49 6.73 -9.83 -16.39
N ILE A 50 5.63 -9.10 -16.21
CA ILE A 50 4.26 -9.65 -16.34
C ILE A 50 4.01 -10.14 -17.77
N HIS A 51 4.46 -9.40 -18.78
CA HIS A 51 4.24 -9.71 -20.20
C HIS A 51 5.02 -10.94 -20.67
N PHE A 52 6.31 -11.01 -20.36
CA PHE A 52 7.17 -12.14 -20.74
C PHE A 52 6.93 -13.38 -19.88
N GLY A 53 6.32 -13.22 -18.72
CA GLY A 53 5.92 -14.30 -17.83
C GLY A 53 7.09 -15.07 -17.23
N ALA A 54 6.91 -16.38 -17.03
CA ALA A 54 7.94 -17.22 -16.40
C ALA A 54 9.19 -17.32 -17.30
N PRO A 55 10.42 -17.18 -16.76
CA PRO A 55 10.75 -17.06 -15.33
C PRO A 55 10.82 -15.61 -14.81
N TYR A 56 10.71 -14.60 -15.67
CA TYR A 56 10.92 -13.19 -15.32
C TYR A 56 9.97 -12.69 -14.23
N PHE A 57 8.68 -13.01 -14.33
CA PHE A 57 7.69 -12.64 -13.33
C PHE A 57 7.97 -13.30 -11.98
N GLU A 58 8.30 -14.60 -11.97
CA GLU A 58 8.58 -15.36 -10.76
C GLU A 58 9.81 -14.82 -10.03
N VAL A 59 10.88 -14.54 -10.77
CA VAL A 59 12.11 -13.94 -10.22
C VAL A 59 11.81 -12.56 -9.63
N MET A 60 11.02 -11.73 -10.31
CA MET A 60 10.61 -10.42 -9.81
C MET A 60 9.83 -10.54 -8.50
N VAL A 61 8.84 -11.44 -8.43
CA VAL A 61 8.03 -11.68 -7.22
C VAL A 61 8.90 -12.21 -6.08
N CYS A 62 9.84 -13.12 -6.36
CA CYS A 62 10.79 -13.63 -5.36
C CYS A 62 11.70 -12.52 -4.81
N ILE A 63 12.25 -11.66 -5.67
CA ILE A 63 13.10 -10.54 -5.25
C ILE A 63 12.28 -9.54 -4.44
N GLY A 64 11.11 -9.14 -4.92
CA GLY A 64 10.21 -8.23 -4.21
C GLY A 64 9.79 -8.80 -2.85
N GLY A 65 9.45 -10.09 -2.80
CA GLY A 65 9.12 -10.80 -1.57
C GLY A 65 10.26 -10.85 -0.56
N ALA A 66 11.48 -11.12 -1.02
CA ALA A 66 12.67 -11.08 -0.16
C ALA A 66 12.91 -9.69 0.44
N ILE A 67 12.70 -8.63 -0.34
CA ILE A 67 12.80 -7.24 0.13
C ILE A 67 11.71 -6.96 1.17
N LEU A 68 10.45 -7.33 0.91
CA LEU A 68 9.34 -7.11 1.86
C LEU A 68 9.56 -7.84 3.18
N ILE A 69 10.01 -9.10 3.12
CA ILE A 69 10.32 -9.89 4.33
C ILE A 69 11.49 -9.25 5.09
N TYR A 70 12.52 -8.76 4.39
CA TYR A 70 13.61 -8.03 5.01
C TYR A 70 13.10 -6.76 5.71
N GLU A 71 12.25 -5.96 5.06
CA GLU A 71 11.65 -4.76 5.65
C GLU A 71 10.86 -5.08 6.91
N ILE A 72 9.99 -6.10 6.87
CA ILE A 72 9.21 -6.58 8.01
C ILE A 72 10.12 -6.97 9.18
N CYS A 73 11.15 -7.78 8.92
CA CYS A 73 12.10 -8.21 9.94
C CYS A 73 12.88 -7.04 10.55
N SER A 74 13.28 -6.07 9.71
CA SER A 74 13.99 -4.86 10.13
C SER A 74 13.12 -3.92 10.97
N VAL A 75 11.83 -3.83 10.64
CA VAL A 75 10.86 -2.98 11.34
C VAL A 75 10.57 -3.55 12.71
N SER A 76 10.26 -4.85 12.75
CA SER A 76 9.90 -5.57 13.97
C SER A 76 11.03 -5.78 14.95
N SER A 77 12.27 -5.42 14.59
CA SER A 77 13.45 -5.55 15.45
C SER A 77 13.59 -6.96 16.05
N GLY A 78 13.20 -7.99 15.28
CA GLY A 78 13.24 -9.38 15.72
C GLY A 78 12.08 -9.85 16.61
N GLN A 79 11.01 -9.09 16.80
CA GLN A 79 9.84 -9.54 17.57
C GLN A 79 8.97 -10.53 16.77
N LEU A 80 9.08 -11.83 17.07
CA LEU A 80 8.41 -12.90 16.31
C LEU A 80 6.88 -12.77 16.29
N SER A 81 6.25 -12.29 17.37
CA SER A 81 4.79 -12.17 17.47
C SER A 81 4.17 -11.27 16.41
N TRP A 82 4.94 -10.29 15.91
CA TRP A 82 4.53 -9.36 14.87
C TRP A 82 5.12 -9.70 13.51
N SER A 83 6.36 -10.22 13.45
CA SER A 83 6.99 -10.62 12.20
C SER A 83 6.27 -11.79 11.54
N ILE A 84 5.90 -12.83 12.29
CA ILE A 84 5.32 -14.06 11.72
C ILE A 84 3.99 -13.77 10.99
N PRO A 85 2.99 -13.11 11.60
CA PRO A 85 1.74 -12.81 10.90
C PRO A 85 1.94 -11.93 9.66
N ALA A 86 2.85 -10.95 9.72
CA ALA A 86 3.15 -10.07 8.60
C ALA A 86 3.84 -10.83 7.45
N ILE A 87 4.78 -11.72 7.77
CA ILE A 87 5.42 -12.59 6.78
C ILE A 87 4.38 -13.52 6.14
N ILE A 88 3.49 -14.13 6.93
CA ILE A 88 2.41 -14.97 6.39
C ILE A 88 1.53 -14.16 5.44
N TYR A 89 1.14 -12.94 5.83
CA TYR A 89 0.36 -12.05 4.97
C TYR A 89 1.06 -11.76 3.64
N VAL A 90 2.35 -11.40 3.66
CA VAL A 90 3.14 -11.18 2.44
C VAL A 90 3.24 -12.47 1.62
N LEU A 91 3.53 -13.62 2.24
CA LEU A 91 3.63 -14.90 1.52
C LEU A 91 2.31 -15.27 0.83
N VAL A 92 1.17 -15.08 1.50
CA VAL A 92 -0.16 -15.29 0.89
C VAL A 92 -0.34 -14.38 -0.33
N ALA A 93 0.02 -13.11 -0.22
CA ALA A 93 -0.06 -12.17 -1.34
C ALA A 93 0.86 -12.58 -2.51
N LEU A 94 2.10 -13.00 -2.23
CA LEU A 94 3.06 -13.43 -3.26
C LEU A 94 2.57 -14.69 -3.97
N LEU A 95 2.10 -15.69 -3.21
CA LEU A 95 1.52 -16.91 -3.76
C LEU A 95 0.27 -16.61 -4.60
N ALA A 96 -0.57 -15.68 -4.14
CA ALA A 96 -1.73 -15.24 -4.90
C ALA A 96 -1.33 -14.56 -6.22
N LEU A 97 -0.30 -13.71 -6.23
CA LEU A 97 0.20 -13.08 -7.46
C LEU A 97 0.74 -14.11 -8.45
N LEU A 98 1.52 -15.08 -7.98
CA LEU A 98 2.03 -16.19 -8.81
C LEU A 98 0.89 -17.05 -9.35
N PHE A 99 -0.07 -17.39 -8.50
CA PHE A 99 -1.25 -18.18 -8.88
C PHE A 99 -2.13 -17.45 -9.90
N LEU A 100 -2.34 -16.13 -9.74
CA LEU A 100 -3.13 -15.33 -10.67
C LEU A 100 -2.41 -15.20 -12.03
N HIS A 101 -1.08 -15.04 -12.02
CA HIS A 101 -0.30 -14.94 -13.25
C HIS A 101 -0.25 -16.25 -14.03
N SER A 102 -0.19 -17.39 -13.33
CA SER A 102 -0.14 -18.72 -13.94
C SER A 102 -1.46 -19.17 -14.58
N GLN A 103 -2.55 -18.40 -14.44
CA GLN A 103 -3.83 -18.68 -15.08
C GLN A 103 -3.80 -18.46 -16.59
N ASN A 104 -3.49 -19.50 -17.38
CA ASN A 104 -3.62 -19.58 -18.85
C ASN A 104 -3.64 -18.21 -19.59
N GLN A 105 -4.63 -17.96 -20.46
CA GLN A 105 -4.65 -16.80 -21.36
C GLN A 105 -4.99 -15.46 -20.68
N TYR A 106 -5.41 -15.47 -19.40
CA TYR A 106 -5.95 -14.28 -18.72
C TYR A 106 -5.09 -13.81 -17.53
N GLY A 107 -4.04 -14.54 -17.15
CA GLY A 107 -3.28 -14.24 -15.93
C GLY A 107 -2.58 -12.88 -15.99
N ALA A 108 -1.89 -12.59 -17.10
CA ALA A 108 -1.25 -11.28 -17.30
C ALA A 108 -2.27 -10.13 -17.35
N VAL A 109 -3.39 -10.32 -18.05
CA VAL A 109 -4.47 -9.31 -18.16
C VAL A 109 -5.07 -9.01 -16.79
N THR A 110 -5.32 -10.07 -16.00
CA THR A 110 -5.84 -9.94 -14.63
C THR A 110 -4.91 -9.10 -13.77
N LEU A 111 -3.60 -9.35 -13.82
CA LEU A 111 -2.65 -8.53 -13.08
C LEU A 111 -2.66 -7.07 -13.53
N TYR A 112 -2.66 -6.79 -14.84
CA TYR A 112 -2.76 -5.41 -15.32
C TYR A 112 -4.02 -4.71 -14.83
N CYS A 113 -5.17 -5.38 -14.85
CA CYS A 113 -6.42 -4.87 -14.30
C CYS A 113 -6.29 -4.53 -12.82
N LEU A 114 -5.67 -5.40 -12.01
CA LEU A 114 -5.46 -5.15 -10.58
C LEU A 114 -4.52 -3.95 -10.35
N PHE A 115 -3.42 -3.84 -11.10
CA PHE A 115 -2.52 -2.69 -11.01
C PHE A 115 -3.23 -1.38 -11.34
N VAL A 116 -3.95 -1.33 -12.47
CA VAL A 116 -4.71 -0.14 -12.88
C VAL A 116 -5.78 0.21 -11.84
N LEU A 117 -6.46 -0.79 -11.29
CA LEU A 117 -7.48 -0.60 -10.26
C LEU A 117 -6.88 0.01 -9.00
N VAL A 118 -5.80 -0.56 -8.45
CA VAL A 118 -5.16 -0.06 -7.21
C VAL A 118 -4.60 1.35 -7.44
N TRP A 119 -3.87 1.59 -8.53
CA TRP A 119 -3.30 2.91 -8.79
C TRP A 119 -4.37 3.98 -9.01
N THR A 120 -5.47 3.63 -9.68
CA THR A 120 -6.61 4.54 -9.85
C THR A 120 -7.29 4.79 -8.51
N SER A 121 -7.53 3.75 -7.72
CA SER A 121 -8.11 3.83 -6.37
C SER A 121 -7.32 4.82 -5.50
N ASP A 122 -5.99 4.68 -5.43
CA ASP A 122 -5.14 5.54 -4.62
C ASP A 122 -5.08 6.98 -5.12
N THR A 123 -5.05 7.16 -6.43
CA THR A 123 -5.06 8.48 -7.07
C THR A 123 -6.37 9.21 -6.77
N VAL A 124 -7.50 8.54 -6.99
CA VAL A 124 -8.83 9.12 -6.73
C VAL A 124 -9.03 9.36 -5.24
N ALA A 125 -8.57 8.46 -4.36
CA ALA A 125 -8.61 8.65 -2.92
C ALA A 125 -7.84 9.90 -2.49
N TYR A 126 -6.65 10.13 -3.06
CA TYR A 126 -5.86 11.32 -2.80
C TYR A 126 -6.58 12.59 -3.25
N PHE A 127 -7.10 12.62 -4.48
CA PHE A 127 -7.78 13.80 -5.02
C PHE A 127 -9.06 14.12 -4.25
N PHE A 128 -9.94 13.14 -4.03
CA PHE A 128 -11.18 13.34 -3.28
C PHE A 128 -10.91 13.67 -1.82
N GLY A 129 -9.96 12.97 -1.19
CA GLY A 129 -9.58 13.24 0.19
C GLY A 129 -9.03 14.65 0.39
N ARG A 130 -8.28 15.17 -0.58
CA ARG A 130 -7.74 16.54 -0.53
C ARG A 130 -8.75 17.61 -0.95
N ALA A 131 -9.58 17.35 -1.96
CA ALA A 131 -10.53 18.32 -2.51
C ALA A 131 -11.77 18.47 -1.63
N ILE A 132 -12.34 17.36 -1.14
CA ILE A 132 -13.54 17.36 -0.30
C ILE A 132 -13.17 17.47 1.18
N GLY A 133 -12.11 16.78 1.61
CA GLY A 133 -11.74 16.74 3.02
C GLY A 133 -12.79 16.03 3.89
N GLY A 134 -12.93 16.46 5.15
CA GLY A 134 -13.93 15.92 6.08
C GLY A 134 -13.36 14.99 7.16
N PRO A 135 -14.20 14.16 7.79
CA PRO A 135 -13.81 13.32 8.92
C PRO A 135 -12.67 12.36 8.56
N LYS A 136 -11.70 12.26 9.47
CA LYS A 136 -10.56 11.35 9.33
C LYS A 136 -11.02 9.91 9.52
N LEU A 137 -10.54 9.02 8.65
CA LEU A 137 -10.90 7.60 8.66
C LEU A 137 -10.27 6.88 9.87
N ALA A 138 -8.97 7.04 10.06
CA ALA A 138 -8.22 6.39 11.13
C ALA A 138 -7.21 7.37 11.76
N PRO A 139 -7.67 8.33 12.59
CA PRO A 139 -6.82 9.43 13.08
C PRO A 139 -5.54 8.98 13.80
N ARG A 140 -5.60 7.84 14.51
CA ARG A 140 -4.47 7.26 15.26
C ARG A 140 -3.45 6.56 14.36
N LEU A 141 -3.87 6.01 13.22
CA LEU A 141 -3.02 5.21 12.34
C LEU A 141 -2.46 6.05 11.19
N SER A 142 -3.36 6.75 10.50
CA SER A 142 -3.06 7.58 9.35
C SER A 142 -3.84 8.91 9.44
N PRO A 143 -3.20 9.99 9.92
CA PRO A 143 -3.86 11.26 10.17
C PRO A 143 -4.32 12.00 8.90
N ASN A 144 -3.91 11.52 7.72
CA ASN A 144 -4.19 12.12 6.42
C ASN A 144 -5.30 11.41 5.63
N LYS A 145 -5.73 10.20 6.04
CA LYS A 145 -6.79 9.46 5.36
C LYS A 145 -8.17 9.96 5.83
N THR A 146 -9.06 10.25 4.89
CA THR A 146 -10.42 10.75 5.14
C THR A 146 -11.48 9.77 4.63
N TRP A 147 -12.69 9.83 5.18
CA TRP A 147 -13.83 9.06 4.68
C TRP A 147 -14.19 9.42 3.24
N SER A 148 -14.08 10.70 2.87
CA SER A 148 -14.28 11.15 1.48
C SER A 148 -13.28 10.51 0.51
N GLY A 149 -12.01 10.40 0.92
CA GLY A 149 -10.98 9.71 0.15
C GLY A 149 -11.29 8.23 0.00
N PHE A 150 -11.74 7.57 1.07
CA PHE A 150 -12.14 6.16 1.02
C PHE A 150 -13.28 5.91 0.01
N PHE A 151 -14.37 6.67 0.09
CA PHE A 151 -15.46 6.54 -0.89
C PHE A 151 -15.04 6.91 -2.30
N GLY A 152 -14.15 7.91 -2.45
CA GLY A 152 -13.53 8.23 -3.73
C GLY A 152 -12.75 7.04 -4.30
N ALA A 153 -11.95 6.36 -3.49
CA ALA A 153 -11.20 5.16 -3.86
C ALA A 153 -12.13 4.05 -4.39
N VAL A 154 -13.20 3.76 -3.63
CA VAL A 154 -14.21 2.75 -3.98
C VAL A 154 -14.89 3.08 -5.31
N ILE A 155 -15.34 4.32 -5.49
CA ILE A 155 -15.98 4.76 -6.74
C ILE A 155 -14.98 4.71 -7.91
N GLY A 156 -13.75 5.18 -7.70
CA GLY A 156 -12.69 5.16 -8.71
C GLY A 156 -12.39 3.74 -9.18
N ALA A 157 -12.23 2.80 -8.25
CA ALA A 157 -12.05 1.39 -8.57
C ALA A 157 -13.28 0.82 -9.31
N ALA A 158 -14.50 1.14 -8.88
CA ALA A 158 -15.73 0.68 -9.53
C ALA A 158 -15.83 1.15 -11.00
N LEU A 159 -15.39 2.38 -11.29
CA LEU A 159 -15.34 2.90 -12.66
C LEU A 159 -14.30 2.17 -13.52
N VAL A 160 -13.16 1.78 -12.95
CA VAL A 160 -12.19 0.90 -13.63
C VAL A 160 -12.84 -0.45 -13.96
N GLY A 161 -13.60 -1.02 -13.03
CA GLY A 161 -14.38 -2.23 -13.26
C GLY A 161 -15.34 -2.11 -14.45
N ILE A 162 -16.09 -1.00 -14.54
CA ILE A 162 -16.98 -0.73 -15.68
C ILE A 162 -16.19 -0.66 -16.99
N ALA A 163 -15.02 -0.02 -17.00
CA ALA A 163 -14.18 0.05 -18.18
C ALA A 163 -13.68 -1.34 -18.60
N ILE A 164 -13.26 -2.18 -17.65
CA ILE A 164 -12.87 -3.57 -17.91
C ILE A 164 -14.04 -4.37 -18.50
N ALA A 165 -15.24 -4.21 -17.95
CA ALA A 165 -16.45 -4.86 -18.46
C ALA A 165 -16.75 -4.46 -19.90
N TYR A 166 -16.59 -3.18 -20.25
CA TYR A 166 -16.81 -2.68 -21.60
C TYR A 166 -15.85 -3.31 -22.62
N TYR A 167 -14.53 -3.35 -22.31
CA TYR A 167 -13.54 -3.88 -23.26
C TYR A 167 -13.62 -5.39 -23.47
N ASN A 168 -14.06 -6.13 -22.45
CA ASN A 168 -14.06 -7.59 -22.49
C ASN A 168 -15.47 -8.19 -22.61
N ASN A 169 -16.50 -7.36 -22.76
CA ASN A 169 -17.92 -7.75 -22.85
C ASN A 169 -18.42 -8.55 -21.64
N PHE A 170 -17.97 -8.17 -20.44
CA PHE A 170 -18.42 -8.78 -19.19
C PHE A 170 -19.63 -8.08 -18.58
N ASN A 171 -20.18 -8.68 -17.53
CA ASN A 171 -21.32 -8.12 -16.82
C ASN A 171 -20.91 -6.85 -16.05
N TYR A 172 -21.41 -5.70 -16.48
CA TYR A 172 -21.14 -4.40 -15.86
C TYR A 172 -21.44 -4.36 -14.35
N PHE A 173 -22.53 -4.99 -13.90
CA PHE A 173 -22.93 -4.96 -12.50
C PHE A 173 -21.97 -5.78 -11.63
N THR A 174 -21.58 -6.97 -12.08
CA THR A 174 -20.58 -7.80 -11.40
C THR A 174 -19.23 -7.07 -11.33
N CYS A 175 -18.74 -6.59 -12.46
CA CYS A 175 -17.48 -5.86 -12.54
C CYS A 175 -17.44 -4.60 -11.67
N PHE A 176 -18.55 -3.86 -11.63
CA PHE A 176 -18.71 -2.70 -10.74
C PHE A 176 -18.62 -3.10 -9.28
N LEU A 177 -19.41 -4.08 -8.85
CA LEU A 177 -19.48 -4.49 -7.44
C LEU A 177 -18.16 -5.05 -6.95
N VAL A 178 -17.57 -5.98 -7.70
CA VAL A 178 -16.35 -6.61 -7.23
C VAL A 178 -15.22 -5.56 -7.22
N SER A 179 -15.18 -4.60 -8.17
CA SER A 179 -14.10 -3.60 -8.25
C SER A 179 -14.23 -2.57 -7.13
N ALA A 180 -15.47 -2.19 -6.80
CA ALA A 180 -15.76 -1.39 -5.62
C ALA A 180 -15.24 -2.08 -4.34
N CYS A 181 -15.49 -3.38 -4.20
CA CYS A 181 -14.98 -4.18 -3.08
C CYS A 181 -13.45 -4.21 -3.06
N LEU A 182 -12.79 -4.42 -4.20
CA LEU A 182 -11.33 -4.40 -4.28
C LEU A 182 -10.75 -3.02 -3.94
N GLY A 183 -11.39 -1.93 -4.37
CA GLY A 183 -10.98 -0.58 -3.99
C GLY A 183 -11.02 -0.36 -2.47
N ALA A 184 -12.07 -0.86 -1.81
CA ALA A 184 -12.16 -0.84 -0.35
C ALA A 184 -11.05 -1.69 0.30
N ILE A 185 -10.78 -2.89 -0.23
CA ILE A 185 -9.72 -3.79 0.25
C ILE A 185 -8.34 -3.15 0.11
N SER A 186 -8.07 -2.45 -0.99
CA SER A 186 -6.82 -1.70 -1.19
C SER A 186 -6.64 -0.66 -0.08
N GLN A 187 -7.68 0.13 0.23
CA GLN A 187 -7.59 1.10 1.34
C GLN A 187 -7.43 0.43 2.71
N CYS A 188 -7.99 -0.77 2.91
CA CYS A 188 -7.75 -1.55 4.13
C CYS A 188 -6.30 -2.03 4.22
N GLY A 189 -5.67 -2.39 3.10
CA GLY A 189 -4.24 -2.75 3.02
C GLY A 189 -3.34 -1.65 3.57
N ASP A 190 -3.51 -0.42 3.09
CA ASP A 190 -2.76 0.75 3.58
C ASP A 190 -2.93 0.97 5.09
N LEU A 191 -4.13 0.70 5.62
CA LEU A 191 -4.41 0.83 7.04
C LEU A 191 -3.76 -0.28 7.88
N ILE A 192 -3.73 -1.51 7.37
CA ILE A 192 -3.02 -2.64 8.01
C ILE A 192 -1.53 -2.33 8.08
N GLU A 193 -0.94 -1.84 6.98
CA GLU A 193 0.48 -1.47 6.97
C GLU A 193 0.75 -0.29 7.91
N SER A 194 -0.09 0.75 7.85
CA SER A 194 -0.01 1.88 8.77
C SER A 194 -0.09 1.42 10.23
N PHE A 195 -1.00 0.51 10.55
CA PHE A 195 -1.15 -0.08 11.87
C PHE A 195 0.12 -0.81 12.31
N TYR A 196 0.69 -1.63 11.43
CA TYR A 196 1.92 -2.36 11.70
C TYR A 196 3.07 -1.42 12.06
N LYS A 197 3.27 -0.36 11.27
CA LYS A 197 4.30 0.66 11.51
C LYS A 197 4.14 1.33 12.87
N ARG A 198 2.90 1.61 13.29
CA ARG A 198 2.61 2.23 14.60
C ARG A 198 2.91 1.35 15.79
N GLN A 199 2.91 0.02 15.66
CA GLN A 199 3.29 -0.88 16.78
C GLN A 199 4.76 -0.74 17.16
N PHE A 200 5.59 -0.21 16.25
CA PHE A 200 7.03 -0.04 16.43
C PHE A 200 7.45 1.43 16.47
N ASP A 201 6.50 2.36 16.66
CA ASP A 201 6.71 3.81 16.62
C ASP A 201 7.43 4.31 15.35
N LYS A 202 7.36 3.52 14.27
CA LYS A 202 7.94 3.85 12.97
C LYS A 202 6.88 4.52 12.08
N LYS A 203 7.34 5.37 11.18
CA LYS A 203 6.49 6.02 10.18
C LYS A 203 6.55 5.32 8.83
N ASP A 204 7.73 4.88 8.44
CA ASP A 204 8.05 4.28 7.14
C ASP A 204 8.76 2.93 7.39
N MET A 205 8.58 1.95 6.49
CA MET A 205 9.15 0.60 6.68
C MET A 205 10.67 0.58 6.46
N SER A 206 11.16 1.33 5.47
CA SER A 206 12.58 1.46 5.18
C SER A 206 12.85 2.77 4.42
N ASN A 207 14.12 3.04 4.13
CA ASN A 207 14.54 4.14 3.24
C ASN A 207 15.10 3.61 1.91
N LEU A 208 14.62 2.44 1.46
CA LEU A 208 15.19 1.73 0.31
C LEU A 208 15.01 2.50 -1.00
N ILE A 209 13.88 3.18 -1.17
CA ILE A 209 13.61 4.00 -2.37
C ILE A 209 13.74 5.49 -1.99
N PRO A 210 14.73 6.21 -2.54
CA PRO A 210 14.95 7.62 -2.23
C PRO A 210 13.69 8.47 -2.46
N GLY A 211 13.19 9.11 -1.41
CA GLY A 211 11.99 9.97 -1.47
C GLY A 211 10.65 9.22 -1.46
N HIS A 212 10.65 7.90 -1.18
CA HIS A 212 9.48 7.04 -1.33
C HIS A 212 9.14 6.14 -0.15
N GLY A 213 10.07 5.94 0.80
CA GLY A 213 9.92 4.98 1.90
C GLY A 213 10.38 3.58 1.50
N GLY A 214 9.73 2.57 2.04
CA GLY A 214 10.00 1.17 1.71
C GLY A 214 9.27 0.70 0.44
N LEU A 215 9.64 -0.50 0.00
CA LEU A 215 8.88 -1.19 -1.05
C LEU A 215 7.45 -1.49 -0.58
N SER A 216 7.30 -1.87 0.70
CA SER A 216 6.00 -2.15 1.33
C SER A 216 5.02 -0.98 1.21
N ASP A 217 5.47 0.27 1.38
CA ASP A 217 4.63 1.48 1.28
C ASP A 217 4.09 1.73 -0.15
N ARG A 218 4.50 0.92 -1.14
CA ARG A 218 4.09 1.03 -2.55
C ARG A 218 3.22 -0.10 -3.02
N VAL A 219 3.24 -1.21 -2.30
CA VAL A 219 2.54 -2.44 -2.68
C VAL A 219 1.55 -2.88 -1.62
N ASP A 220 1.42 -2.19 -0.48
CA ASP A 220 0.45 -2.46 0.60
C ASP A 220 -0.99 -2.67 0.09
N GLY A 221 -1.52 -1.74 -0.69
CA GLY A 221 -2.84 -1.87 -1.31
C GLY A 221 -2.91 -3.04 -2.30
N LEU A 222 -1.84 -3.29 -3.06
CA LEU A 222 -1.75 -4.40 -4.01
C LEU A 222 -1.67 -5.76 -3.30
N LEU A 223 -0.92 -5.87 -2.20
CA LEU A 223 -0.78 -7.10 -1.43
C LEU A 223 -2.12 -7.51 -0.83
N ALA A 224 -2.89 -6.54 -0.30
CA ALA A 224 -4.23 -6.79 0.22
C ALA A 224 -5.19 -7.26 -0.88
N VAL A 225 -5.22 -6.54 -1.99
CA VAL A 225 -6.07 -6.88 -3.14
C VAL A 225 -5.70 -8.25 -3.72
N ALA A 226 -4.41 -8.51 -3.95
CA ALA A 226 -3.93 -9.78 -4.48
C ALA A 226 -4.25 -10.94 -3.54
N SER A 227 -4.06 -10.78 -2.23
CA SER A 227 -4.41 -11.81 -1.25
C SER A 227 -5.88 -12.16 -1.29
N VAL A 228 -6.77 -11.17 -1.18
CA VAL A 228 -8.21 -11.42 -1.12
C VAL A 228 -8.73 -11.96 -2.45
N TYR A 229 -8.34 -11.33 -3.56
CA TYR A 229 -8.81 -11.71 -4.87
C TYR A 229 -8.24 -13.07 -5.31
N GLY A 230 -6.95 -13.32 -5.10
CA GLY A 230 -6.32 -14.59 -5.43
C GLY A 230 -6.88 -15.76 -4.60
N LEU A 231 -7.15 -15.55 -3.30
CA LEU A 231 -7.83 -16.55 -2.48
C LEU A 231 -9.26 -16.81 -2.97
N ALA A 232 -10.04 -15.76 -3.25
CA ALA A 232 -11.39 -15.91 -3.80
C ALA A 232 -11.37 -16.69 -5.12
N GLN A 233 -10.41 -16.37 -5.99
CA GLN A 233 -10.18 -17.07 -7.24
C GLN A 233 -9.85 -18.55 -7.02
N PHE A 234 -8.94 -18.84 -6.09
CA PHE A 234 -8.52 -20.20 -5.75
C PHE A 234 -9.70 -21.05 -5.24
N PHE A 235 -10.48 -20.52 -4.30
CA PHE A 235 -11.64 -21.23 -3.73
C PHE A 235 -12.80 -21.38 -4.71
N SER A 236 -12.94 -20.46 -5.67
CA SER A 236 -13.97 -20.55 -6.71
C SER A 236 -13.64 -21.55 -7.84
N GLY A 237 -12.51 -22.27 -7.74
CA GLY A 237 -12.06 -23.19 -8.79
C GLY A 237 -11.65 -22.47 -10.08
N GLY A 238 -11.23 -21.20 -9.99
CA GLY A 238 -10.87 -20.40 -11.16
C GLY A 238 -12.05 -19.73 -11.87
N THR A 239 -13.27 -19.88 -11.37
CA THR A 239 -14.49 -19.36 -12.02
C THR A 239 -14.59 -17.83 -11.95
N LEU A 240 -14.00 -17.21 -10.93
CA LEU A 240 -13.86 -15.75 -10.84
C LEU A 240 -12.83 -15.17 -11.84
N SER A 241 -12.21 -15.99 -12.71
CA SER A 241 -11.26 -15.53 -13.75
C SER A 241 -11.89 -14.53 -14.71
N THR A 242 -13.21 -14.45 -14.67
CA THR A 242 -14.04 -13.46 -15.33
C THR A 242 -14.62 -12.51 -14.28
N TRP A 243 -13.82 -11.54 -13.89
CA TRP A 243 -14.28 -10.16 -14.02
C TRP A 243 -14.72 -9.93 -15.43
#